data_AF-A0A849AN78-F1
#
_entry.id   AF-A0A849AN78-F1
#
_cell.length_a   1.000
_cell.length_b   1.000
_cell.length_c   1.000
_cell.angle_alpha   90.00
_cell.angle_beta   90.00
_cell.angle_gamma   90.00
#
_symmetry.space_group_name_H-M   'P 1'
#
loop_
_entity.id
_entity.type
_entity.pdbx_description
1 polymer ?
#
loop_
_entity_poly.entity_id
_entity_poly.type
_entity_poly.pdbx_seq_one_letter_code
_entity_poly.pdbx_strand_id
1 'polypeptide(L)'
;MESLRSTAQARVRTRASSVVDPPQDPGVTRRGGGQPTRLAAQSECSLSRQAQDAGTEAAGPSPEAVGPSPEAVGRRPCPRIAPVATDKIVWIDCEMTGLKVGTDELVEIACIVTDFDLNPVDEGIDIVIRPSDAARAQMGEFVTNMHTASGLIDELDAGTDVASAEEQVIDYIRQHVHASVRAPLGGNSVGTDKQFLQAQMPHLVEVLHYRIIDVSSIKELAKRWYPRAYYCAPAKTGGHRALGDIQDSIRELQYYRTLLFRAEEPTGDEATAAAQAVSGA
;
A
#
# COMPACT_ATOMS: atom_id res chain seq x y z
N MET A 1 -46.46 -10.21 43.57
CA MET A 1 -47.72 -9.60 43.13
C MET A 1 -47.76 -8.23 43.78
N GLU A 2 -47.61 -7.06 43.15
CA GLU A 2 -47.70 -6.53 41.78
C GLU A 2 -46.62 -5.42 41.70
N SER A 3 -45.70 -5.35 40.73
CA SER A 3 -45.83 -4.90 39.33
C SER A 3 -46.58 -3.58 39.13
N LEU A 4 -45.89 -2.44 39.21
CA LEU A 4 -46.24 -1.24 38.43
C LEU A 4 -44.98 -0.61 37.83
N ARG A 5 -44.91 -0.73 36.50
CA ARG A 5 -43.90 -0.14 35.61
C ARG A 5 -44.22 1.34 35.43
N SER A 6 -43.23 2.21 35.57
CA SER A 6 -43.32 3.62 35.20
C SER A 6 -42.58 3.85 33.89
N THR A 7 -43.33 4.22 32.86
CA THR A 7 -42.86 4.50 31.50
C THR A 7 -42.56 6.01 31.39
N ALA A 8 -41.27 6.38 31.30
CA ALA A 8 -40.86 7.75 31.03
C ALA A 8 -40.59 7.92 29.52
N GLN A 9 -41.44 8.69 28.85
CA GLN A 9 -41.29 9.10 27.45
C GLN A 9 -40.15 10.11 27.30
N ALA A 10 -39.18 9.78 26.44
CA ALA A 10 -38.12 10.68 26.00
C ALA A 10 -38.70 11.76 25.06
N ARG A 11 -38.56 13.03 25.43
CA ARG A 11 -38.84 14.17 24.55
C ARG A 11 -37.59 14.51 23.75
N VAL A 12 -37.68 14.29 22.43
CA VAL A 12 -36.73 14.81 21.44
C VAL A 12 -36.83 16.34 21.43
N ARG A 13 -35.75 17.03 21.82
CA ARG A 13 -35.57 18.46 21.60
C ARG A 13 -34.58 18.66 20.46
N THR A 14 -35.11 18.98 19.29
CA THR A 14 -34.36 19.59 18.18
C THR A 14 -33.89 20.97 18.60
N ARG A 15 -32.58 21.23 18.51
CA ARG A 15 -32.01 22.57 18.67
C ARG A 15 -31.34 22.98 17.36
N ALA A 16 -31.77 24.12 16.85
CA ALA A 16 -31.27 24.77 15.65
C ALA A 16 -29.78 25.11 15.79
N SER A 17 -28.99 24.76 14.78
CA SER A 17 -27.60 25.20 14.64
C SER A 17 -27.60 26.57 13.96
N SER A 18 -27.18 27.59 14.69
CA SER A 18 -26.90 28.92 14.15
C SER A 18 -25.51 28.89 13.52
N VAL A 19 -25.46 29.16 12.22
CA VAL A 19 -24.25 29.39 11.42
C VAL A 19 -23.49 30.58 12.01
N VAL A 20 -22.21 30.38 12.34
CA VAL A 20 -21.27 31.44 12.71
C VAL A 20 -20.24 31.51 11.60
N ASP A 21 -20.19 32.64 10.90
CA ASP A 21 -19.22 32.91 9.83
C ASP A 21 -17.77 32.99 10.38
N PRO A 22 -16.77 32.56 9.60
CA PRO A 22 -15.36 32.68 9.99
C PRO A 22 -14.85 34.14 9.90
N PRO A 23 -13.82 34.50 10.69
CA PRO A 23 -13.31 35.88 10.76
C PRO A 23 -12.57 36.29 9.48
N GLN A 24 -12.80 37.53 9.05
CA GLN A 24 -12.15 38.17 7.91
C GLN A 24 -10.71 38.60 8.24
N ASP A 25 -9.80 38.32 7.32
CA ASP A 25 -8.38 38.70 7.33
C ASP A 25 -8.20 40.19 6.95
N PRO A 26 -7.51 41.03 7.75
CA PRO A 26 -7.28 42.42 7.42
C PRO A 26 -5.92 42.60 6.72
N GLY A 27 -5.89 42.76 5.39
CA GLY A 27 -4.61 43.11 4.76
C GLY A 27 -4.50 43.16 3.24
N VAL A 28 -5.40 43.85 2.53
CA VAL A 28 -5.14 44.24 1.12
C VAL A 28 -4.96 45.75 1.01
N THR A 29 -3.73 46.19 0.79
CA THR A 29 -3.44 47.50 0.19
C THR A 29 -3.35 47.37 -1.32
N ARG A 30 -4.35 47.92 -2.02
CA ARG A 30 -4.31 48.18 -3.47
C ARG A 30 -3.42 49.37 -3.79
N ARG A 31 -2.49 49.21 -4.74
CA ARG A 31 -2.20 50.16 -5.84
C ARG A 31 -1.71 49.31 -7.04
N GLY A 32 -2.48 49.21 -8.12
CA GLY A 32 -2.29 49.96 -9.38
C GLY A 32 -1.09 49.38 -10.15
N GLY A 33 -1.14 48.84 -11.35
CA GLY A 33 -2.04 48.92 -12.50
C GLY A 33 -1.14 48.69 -13.73
N GLY A 34 -1.47 47.72 -14.59
CA GLY A 34 -0.67 47.43 -15.79
C GLY A 34 -0.80 45.99 -16.29
N GLN A 35 -1.73 45.74 -17.20
CA GLN A 35 -1.58 44.72 -18.25
C GLN A 35 -0.62 45.28 -19.33
N PRO A 36 0.01 44.47 -20.21
CA PRO A 36 -0.46 43.21 -20.81
C PRO A 36 0.65 42.12 -20.80
N THR A 37 0.63 40.91 -21.38
CA THR A 37 0.03 40.33 -22.59
C THR A 37 0.20 38.81 -22.49
N ARG A 38 -0.72 38.04 -23.11
CA ARG A 38 -0.59 36.61 -23.40
C ARG A 38 0.67 36.32 -24.24
N LEU A 39 1.38 35.23 -23.96
CA LEU A 39 2.03 34.45 -25.01
C LEU A 39 1.98 32.96 -24.70
N ALA A 40 1.41 32.22 -25.64
CA ALA A 40 1.29 30.78 -25.67
C ALA A 40 2.66 30.14 -25.92
N ALA A 41 2.99 29.07 -25.20
CA ALA A 41 4.08 28.17 -25.54
C ALA A 41 3.52 27.05 -26.42
N GLN A 42 3.65 27.22 -27.74
CA GLN A 42 3.65 26.12 -28.70
C GLN A 42 5.07 26.07 -29.27
N SER A 43 5.80 25.00 -28.99
CA SER A 43 7.07 24.72 -29.65
C SER A 43 6.80 23.60 -30.65
N GLU A 44 6.65 24.00 -31.90
CA GLU A 44 6.65 23.11 -33.05
C GLU A 44 8.06 22.54 -33.24
N CYS A 45 8.18 21.21 -33.22
CA CYS A 45 9.34 20.51 -33.75
C CYS A 45 9.05 20.16 -35.20
N SER A 46 9.63 20.91 -36.13
CA SER A 46 9.53 20.69 -37.56
C SER A 46 10.92 20.63 -38.20
N LEU A 47 10.99 19.80 -39.25
CA LEU A 47 12.04 19.64 -40.28
C LEU A 47 13.03 18.49 -40.02
N SER A 48 13.28 17.54 -40.92
CA SER A 48 12.67 17.18 -42.22
C SER A 48 13.46 16.01 -42.83
N ARG A 49 12.72 15.05 -43.45
CA ARG A 49 12.95 14.33 -44.74
C ARG A 49 14.31 13.64 -44.96
N GLN A 50 14.38 12.42 -45.50
CA GLN A 50 13.91 12.03 -46.83
C GLN A 50 13.72 10.50 -46.95
N ALA A 51 12.64 10.11 -47.63
CA ALA A 51 12.46 8.82 -48.26
C ALA A 51 12.59 8.99 -49.78
N GLN A 52 13.24 8.03 -50.44
CA GLN A 52 13.21 7.85 -51.89
C GLN A 52 13.09 6.36 -52.21
N ASP A 53 12.50 6.12 -53.37
CA ASP A 53 11.72 4.97 -53.80
C ASP A 53 12.40 4.26 -55.00
N ALA A 54 11.82 3.14 -55.41
CA ALA A 54 11.97 2.39 -56.67
C ALA A 54 12.94 1.20 -56.72
N GLY A 55 12.39 0.05 -57.14
CA GLY A 55 13.00 -1.28 -57.18
C GLY A 55 13.61 -1.68 -58.52
N THR A 56 13.93 -2.98 -58.68
CA THR A 56 13.85 -3.82 -59.90
C THR A 56 14.26 -5.27 -59.54
N GLU A 57 13.57 -6.25 -60.13
CA GLU A 57 13.73 -7.71 -60.00
C GLU A 57 15.04 -8.26 -60.63
N ALA A 58 15.56 -9.38 -60.10
CA ALA A 58 16.19 -10.45 -60.89
C ALA A 58 16.28 -11.77 -60.11
N ALA A 59 16.02 -12.87 -60.78
CA ALA A 59 15.87 -14.22 -60.25
C ALA A 59 17.14 -15.10 -60.35
N GLY A 60 17.32 -15.95 -59.32
CA GLY A 60 18.01 -17.26 -59.34
C GLY A 60 19.54 -17.27 -59.12
N PRO A 61 20.16 -18.41 -58.71
CA PRO A 61 19.61 -19.70 -58.24
C PRO A 61 20.11 -20.14 -56.84
N SER A 62 19.45 -21.14 -56.25
CA SER A 62 19.98 -22.07 -55.22
C SER A 62 19.94 -23.49 -55.82
N PRO A 63 20.56 -24.56 -55.25
CA PRO A 63 21.22 -24.66 -53.93
C PRO A 63 22.56 -25.44 -53.94
N GLU A 64 23.39 -25.27 -52.90
CA GLU A 64 24.33 -26.31 -52.47
C GLU A 64 24.21 -26.53 -50.94
N ALA A 65 24.37 -27.80 -50.57
CA ALA A 65 23.90 -28.41 -49.34
C ALA A 65 24.70 -27.97 -48.09
N VAL A 66 23.99 -27.45 -47.08
CA VAL A 66 24.50 -27.36 -45.70
C VAL A 66 24.10 -28.65 -44.99
N GLY A 67 25.10 -29.38 -44.50
CA GLY A 67 24.92 -30.62 -43.74
C GLY A 67 24.11 -30.44 -42.45
N PRO A 68 23.64 -31.54 -41.84
CA PRO A 68 22.73 -31.46 -40.71
C PRO A 68 23.41 -30.80 -39.50
N SER A 69 22.77 -29.75 -38.98
CA SER A 69 23.08 -29.17 -37.67
C SER A 69 23.04 -30.25 -36.58
N PRO A 70 23.93 -30.18 -35.57
CA PRO A 70 23.85 -31.08 -34.43
C PRO A 70 22.52 -30.85 -33.72
N GLU A 71 21.86 -31.96 -33.42
CA GLU A 71 20.54 -32.05 -32.82
C GLU A 71 20.40 -31.10 -31.63
N ALA A 72 19.32 -30.31 -31.65
CA ALA A 72 18.89 -29.53 -30.51
C ALA A 72 18.63 -30.49 -29.34
N VAL A 73 19.60 -30.57 -28.42
CA VAL A 73 19.42 -31.20 -27.11
C VAL A 73 18.14 -30.62 -26.52
N GLY A 74 17.12 -31.47 -26.37
CA GLY A 74 15.78 -31.08 -25.96
C GLY A 74 15.83 -30.22 -24.72
N ARG A 75 15.61 -28.91 -24.90
CA ARG A 75 15.37 -27.99 -23.80
C ARG A 75 14.12 -28.48 -23.09
N ARG A 76 14.31 -28.97 -21.86
CA ARG A 76 13.19 -29.19 -20.95
C ARG A 76 12.46 -27.85 -20.84
N PRO A 77 11.17 -27.77 -21.20
CA PRO A 77 10.40 -26.56 -20.93
C PRO A 77 10.52 -26.28 -19.43
N CYS A 78 10.92 -25.06 -19.07
CA CYS A 78 10.81 -24.60 -17.69
C CYS A 78 9.37 -24.89 -17.24
N PRO A 79 9.16 -25.66 -16.17
CA PRO A 79 7.80 -25.92 -15.72
C PRO A 79 7.19 -24.55 -15.43
N ARG A 80 6.02 -24.26 -16.02
CA ARG A 80 5.15 -23.21 -15.46
C ARG A 80 4.89 -23.68 -14.04
N ILE A 81 5.53 -23.03 -13.08
CA ILE A 81 5.28 -23.28 -11.67
C ILE A 81 3.81 -22.90 -11.50
N ALA A 82 2.94 -23.89 -11.29
CA ALA A 82 1.58 -23.62 -10.86
C ALA A 82 1.68 -22.74 -9.60
N PRO A 83 0.80 -21.73 -9.42
CA PRO A 83 0.91 -20.82 -8.30
C PRO A 83 0.96 -21.64 -7.01
N VAL A 84 2.10 -21.58 -6.33
CA VAL A 84 2.28 -22.28 -5.06
C VAL A 84 1.36 -21.55 -4.08
N ALA A 85 0.74 -22.27 -3.14
CA ALA A 85 -0.20 -21.72 -2.14
C ALA A 85 0.31 -20.52 -1.29
N THR A 86 1.54 -20.04 -1.54
CA THR A 86 2.24 -18.87 -1.00
C THR A 86 1.93 -17.54 -1.70
N ASP A 87 0.78 -17.42 -2.36
CA ASP A 87 0.41 -16.21 -3.12
C ASP A 87 -0.24 -15.11 -2.28
N LYS A 88 -0.54 -15.38 -1.01
CA LYS A 88 -1.21 -14.42 -0.14
C LYS A 88 -0.22 -13.49 0.53
N ILE A 89 -0.62 -12.23 0.67
CA ILE A 89 0.07 -11.23 1.48
C ILE A 89 -0.90 -10.79 2.57
N VAL A 90 -0.43 -10.74 3.82
CA VAL A 90 -1.21 -10.23 4.95
C VAL A 90 -0.77 -8.80 5.18
N TRP A 91 -1.66 -7.85 4.89
CA TRP A 91 -1.40 -6.44 5.07
C TRP A 91 -1.90 -6.00 6.44
N ILE A 92 -1.03 -5.37 7.22
CA ILE A 92 -1.37 -4.86 8.55
C ILE A 92 -0.81 -3.45 8.67
N ASP A 93 -1.61 -2.59 9.27
CA ASP A 93 -1.24 -1.24 9.71
C ASP A 93 -1.76 -1.10 11.14
N CYS A 94 -0.96 -0.43 11.98
CA CYS A 94 -1.27 -0.22 13.38
C CYS A 94 -1.24 1.27 13.68
N GLU A 95 -2.20 1.72 14.49
CA GLU A 95 -2.10 3.01 15.17
C GLU A 95 -1.59 2.79 16.59
N MET A 96 -0.76 3.71 17.08
CA MET A 96 -0.13 3.61 18.40
C MET A 96 -0.26 4.91 19.19
N THR A 97 -0.04 4.84 20.51
CA THR A 97 0.13 6.02 21.36
C THR A 97 1.46 6.77 21.14
N GLY A 98 2.39 6.17 20.38
CA GLY A 98 3.70 6.71 20.08
C GLY A 98 4.59 5.67 19.38
N LEU A 99 5.90 5.92 19.29
CA LEU A 99 6.85 5.08 18.55
C LEU A 99 7.85 4.33 19.44
N LYS A 100 7.72 4.42 20.77
CA LYS A 100 8.64 3.79 21.70
C LYS A 100 8.09 2.46 22.21
N VAL A 101 8.60 1.38 21.61
CA VAL A 101 8.29 0.00 22.03
C VAL A 101 8.62 -0.19 23.52
N GLY A 102 7.68 -0.80 24.25
CA GLY A 102 7.77 -1.09 25.68
C GLY A 102 7.18 0.00 26.58
N THR A 103 6.89 1.19 26.04
CA THR A 103 6.08 2.21 26.75
C THR A 103 4.81 2.55 26.00
N ASP A 104 4.86 2.67 24.68
CA ASP A 104 3.69 2.96 23.86
C ASP A 104 2.91 1.68 23.53
N GLU A 105 1.61 1.84 23.31
CA GLU A 105 0.65 0.75 23.12
C GLU A 105 -0.09 0.88 21.79
N LEU A 106 -0.52 -0.26 21.25
CA LEU A 106 -1.41 -0.34 20.09
C LEU A 106 -2.79 0.21 20.46
N VAL A 107 -3.38 1.02 19.57
CA VAL A 107 -4.71 1.62 19.74
C VAL A 107 -5.67 1.30 18.60
N GLU A 108 -5.17 0.87 17.45
CA GLU A 108 -5.96 0.34 16.35
C GLU A 108 -5.10 -0.67 15.59
N ILE A 109 -5.73 -1.74 15.08
CA ILE A 109 -5.11 -2.67 14.16
C ILE A 109 -6.11 -3.00 13.06
N ALA A 110 -5.66 -2.87 11.81
CA ALA A 110 -6.41 -3.36 10.67
C ALA A 110 -5.65 -4.45 9.93
N CYS A 111 -6.37 -5.32 9.24
CA CYS A 111 -5.79 -6.38 8.45
C CYS A 111 -6.58 -6.62 7.17
N ILE A 112 -5.87 -6.70 6.03
CA ILE A 112 -6.41 -7.10 4.73
C ILE A 112 -5.55 -8.21 4.15
N VAL A 113 -6.16 -9.30 3.67
CA VAL A 113 -5.43 -10.30 2.89
C VAL A 113 -5.60 -10.02 1.39
N THR A 114 -4.50 -10.02 0.64
CA THR A 114 -4.56 -9.95 -0.83
C THR A 114 -4.09 -11.23 -1.48
N ASP A 115 -4.48 -11.45 -2.73
CA ASP A 115 -3.83 -12.42 -3.61
C ASP A 115 -2.49 -11.89 -4.19
N PHE A 116 -1.91 -12.69 -5.09
CA PHE A 116 -0.66 -12.38 -5.79
C PHE A 116 -0.74 -11.09 -6.62
N ASP A 117 -1.92 -10.77 -7.14
CA ASP A 117 -2.17 -9.61 -7.99
C ASP A 117 -2.58 -8.37 -7.17
N LEU A 118 -2.42 -8.45 -5.85
CA LEU A 118 -2.73 -7.38 -4.90
C LEU A 118 -4.23 -7.06 -4.87
N ASN A 119 -5.09 -8.01 -5.25
CA ASN A 119 -6.53 -7.85 -5.10
C ASN A 119 -6.92 -8.25 -3.67
N PRO A 120 -7.60 -7.39 -2.91
CA PRO A 120 -8.18 -7.77 -1.63
C PRO A 120 -9.10 -8.97 -1.80
N VAL A 121 -8.96 -9.97 -0.94
CA VAL A 121 -9.85 -11.15 -0.95
C VAL A 121 -11.17 -10.89 -0.21
N ASP A 122 -11.21 -9.83 0.60
CA ASP A 122 -12.34 -9.29 1.34
C ASP A 122 -12.05 -7.82 1.73
N GLU A 123 -13.00 -7.15 2.38
CA GLU A 123 -12.92 -5.76 2.84
C GLU A 123 -11.88 -5.55 3.96
N GLY A 124 -11.54 -6.60 4.69
CA GLY A 124 -10.63 -6.54 5.84
C GLY A 124 -11.33 -6.57 7.18
N ILE A 125 -10.52 -6.51 8.23
CA ILE A 125 -10.96 -6.34 9.62
C ILE A 125 -10.28 -5.08 10.19
N ASP A 126 -10.99 -4.36 11.04
CA ASP A 126 -10.53 -3.15 11.71
C ASP A 126 -10.97 -3.20 13.18
N ILE A 127 -10.01 -3.08 14.10
CA ILE A 127 -10.23 -3.29 15.53
C ILE A 127 -9.57 -2.17 16.31
N VAL A 128 -10.40 -1.42 17.04
CA VAL A 128 -9.94 -0.44 18.02
C VAL A 128 -9.55 -1.15 19.31
N ILE A 129 -8.37 -0.82 19.82
CA ILE A 129 -7.76 -1.37 21.02
C ILE A 129 -7.75 -0.30 22.09
N ARG A 130 -8.24 -0.62 23.30
CA ARG A 130 -8.20 0.31 24.43
C ARG A 130 -6.79 0.33 25.02
N PRO A 131 -6.05 1.47 24.96
CA PRO A 131 -4.75 1.58 25.63
C PRO A 131 -4.94 1.72 27.15
N SER A 132 -3.88 1.44 27.89
CA SER A 132 -3.79 1.74 29.31
C SER A 132 -3.83 3.24 29.58
N ASP A 133 -4.27 3.63 30.79
CA ASP A 133 -4.27 5.03 31.22
C ASP A 133 -2.86 5.65 31.16
N ALA A 134 -1.83 4.84 31.41
CA ALA A 134 -0.44 5.29 31.36
C ALA A 134 0.01 5.60 29.92
N ALA A 135 -0.24 4.69 28.97
CA ALA A 135 0.06 4.90 27.56
C ALA A 135 -0.76 6.05 26.96
N ARG A 136 -2.01 6.21 27.38
CA ARG A 136 -2.85 7.35 26.98
C ARG A 136 -2.31 8.68 27.51
N ALA A 137 -1.93 8.74 28.78
CA ALA A 137 -1.46 9.98 29.43
C ALA A 137 -0.11 10.47 28.89
N GLN A 138 0.72 9.58 28.34
CA GLN A 138 2.02 9.94 27.75
C GLN A 138 1.94 10.28 26.26
N MET A 139 0.77 10.18 25.61
CA MET A 139 0.62 10.60 24.21
C MET A 139 1.04 12.05 24.07
N GLY A 140 2.02 12.30 23.19
CA GLY A 140 2.45 13.66 22.88
C GLY A 140 1.40 14.42 22.08
N GLU A 141 1.46 15.75 22.12
CA GLU A 141 0.50 16.66 21.45
C GLU A 141 0.26 16.31 19.97
N PHE A 142 1.31 15.93 19.25
CA PHE A 142 1.20 15.52 17.85
C PHE A 142 0.29 14.30 17.67
N VAL A 143 0.51 13.24 18.45
CA VAL A 143 -0.25 11.98 18.35
C VAL A 143 -1.69 12.22 18.81
N THR A 144 -1.88 12.97 19.90
CA THR A 144 -3.23 13.33 20.37
C THR A 144 -4.01 14.10 19.31
N ASN A 145 -3.41 15.09 18.65
CA ASN A 145 -4.07 15.86 17.61
C ASN A 145 -4.39 15.02 16.37
N MET A 146 -3.49 14.10 16.00
CA MET A 146 -3.69 13.16 14.89
C MET A 146 -4.91 12.25 15.16
N HIS A 147 -4.94 11.58 16.31
CA HIS A 147 -6.05 10.69 16.70
C HIS A 147 -7.36 11.43 16.96
N THR A 148 -7.28 12.71 17.32
CA THR A 148 -8.47 13.59 17.41
C THR A 148 -9.00 13.92 16.03
N ALA A 149 -8.14 14.25 15.07
CA ALA A 149 -8.54 14.60 13.72
C ALA A 149 -9.11 13.40 12.94
N SER A 150 -8.59 12.19 13.19
CA SER A 150 -9.10 10.95 12.59
C SER A 150 -10.38 10.42 13.25
N GLY A 151 -10.75 10.95 14.43
CA GLY A 151 -11.86 10.47 15.25
C GLY A 151 -11.56 9.23 16.09
N LEU A 152 -10.37 8.62 15.93
CA LEU A 152 -9.97 7.42 16.66
C LEU A 152 -9.99 7.63 18.18
N ILE A 153 -9.62 8.83 18.65
CA ILE A 153 -9.56 9.14 20.09
C ILE A 153 -10.90 8.92 20.82
N ASP A 154 -12.02 9.13 20.12
CA ASP A 154 -13.38 9.00 20.66
C ASP A 154 -13.82 7.52 20.73
N GLU A 155 -13.17 6.64 19.98
CA GLU A 155 -13.47 5.21 19.90
C GLU A 155 -12.67 4.38 20.93
N LEU A 156 -11.53 4.90 21.41
CA LEU A 156 -10.60 4.18 22.29
C LEU A 156 -11.25 3.61 23.55
N ASP A 157 -12.20 4.34 24.15
CA ASP A 157 -12.88 3.90 25.36
C ASP A 157 -13.79 2.69 25.11
N ALA A 158 -14.31 2.52 23.90
CA ALA A 158 -15.11 1.37 23.50
C ALA A 158 -14.25 0.20 22.98
N GLY A 159 -12.96 0.41 22.75
CA GLY A 159 -12.03 -0.59 22.23
C GLY A 159 -11.93 -1.86 23.07
N THR A 160 -11.46 -2.93 22.43
CA THR A 160 -11.20 -4.22 23.08
C THR A 160 -9.79 -4.26 23.70
N ASP A 161 -9.47 -5.28 24.49
CA ASP A 161 -8.10 -5.52 24.94
C ASP A 161 -7.23 -6.13 23.83
N VAL A 162 -5.90 -5.97 23.95
CA VAL A 162 -4.90 -6.43 22.98
C VAL A 162 -4.99 -7.93 22.70
N ALA A 163 -5.25 -8.78 23.71
CA ALA A 163 -5.27 -10.22 23.51
C ALA A 163 -6.51 -10.65 22.69
N SER A 164 -7.67 -10.05 22.99
CA SER A 164 -8.89 -10.25 22.20
C SER A 164 -8.74 -9.72 20.77
N ALA A 165 -8.03 -8.60 20.56
CA ALA A 165 -7.74 -8.11 19.21
C ALA A 165 -6.79 -9.05 18.45
N GLU A 166 -5.74 -9.54 19.10
CA GLU A 166 -4.79 -10.52 18.53
C GLU A 166 -5.54 -11.77 18.02
N GLU A 167 -6.42 -12.35 18.85
CA GLU A 167 -7.20 -13.54 18.48
C GLU A 167 -8.09 -13.29 17.26
N GLN A 168 -8.80 -12.15 17.22
CA GLN A 168 -9.66 -11.78 16.09
C GLN A 168 -8.88 -11.63 14.78
N VAL A 169 -7.70 -11.00 14.81
CA VAL A 169 -6.84 -10.87 13.62
C VAL A 169 -6.30 -12.22 13.18
N ILE A 170 -5.86 -13.06 14.11
CA ILE A 170 -5.40 -14.43 13.79
C ILE A 170 -6.52 -15.23 13.13
N ASP A 171 -7.74 -15.16 13.68
CA ASP A 171 -8.89 -15.87 13.13
C ASP A 171 -9.30 -15.34 11.75
N TYR A 172 -9.24 -14.03 11.53
CA TYR A 172 -9.39 -13.44 10.20
C TYR A 172 -8.35 -13.99 9.21
N ILE A 173 -7.06 -14.02 9.60
CA ILE A 173 -6.00 -14.56 8.74
C ILE A 173 -6.25 -16.04 8.41
N ARG A 174 -6.68 -16.85 9.39
CA ARG A 174 -6.97 -18.28 9.19
C ARG A 174 -8.14 -18.56 8.25
N GLN A 175 -9.07 -17.61 8.09
CA GLN A 175 -10.16 -17.74 7.13
C GLN A 175 -9.68 -17.61 5.68
N HIS A 176 -8.56 -16.91 5.45
CA HIS A 176 -8.08 -16.58 4.10
C HIS A 176 -6.74 -17.22 3.73
N VAL A 177 -5.95 -17.61 4.72
CA VAL A 177 -4.63 -18.23 4.55
C VAL A 177 -4.68 -19.66 5.06
N HIS A 178 -4.36 -20.62 4.18
CA HIS A 178 -4.35 -22.04 4.54
C HIS A 178 -3.36 -22.31 5.67
N ALA A 179 -3.73 -23.16 6.64
CA ALA A 179 -2.94 -23.39 7.86
C ALA A 179 -1.51 -23.92 7.63
N SER A 180 -1.24 -24.51 6.46
CA SER A 180 0.11 -24.98 6.08
C SER A 180 1.00 -23.88 5.47
N VAL A 181 0.47 -22.67 5.29
CA VAL A 181 1.14 -21.55 4.64
C VAL A 181 1.31 -20.43 5.65
N ARG A 182 2.49 -19.79 5.64
CA ARG A 182 2.72 -18.53 6.33
C ARG A 182 2.94 -17.46 5.27
N ALA A 183 2.05 -16.47 5.23
CA ALA A 183 2.11 -15.36 4.31
C ALA A 183 3.02 -14.24 4.87
N PRO A 184 3.78 -13.51 4.03
CA PRO A 184 4.55 -12.36 4.48
C PRO A 184 3.65 -11.20 4.91
N LEU A 185 4.16 -10.42 5.86
CA LEU A 185 3.55 -9.17 6.31
C LEU A 185 3.82 -8.07 5.29
N GLY A 186 2.77 -7.43 4.78
CA GLY A 186 2.81 -6.30 3.86
C GLY A 186 2.37 -4.99 4.52
N GLY A 187 2.94 -3.87 4.09
CA GLY A 187 2.55 -2.54 4.56
C GLY A 187 3.54 -1.45 4.16
N ASN A 188 3.24 -0.19 4.49
CA ASN A 188 4.16 0.93 4.34
C ASN A 188 4.95 1.12 5.64
N SER A 189 6.29 1.11 5.58
CA SER A 189 7.13 1.27 6.78
C SER A 189 6.82 0.22 7.86
N VAL A 190 6.35 -0.96 7.42
CA VAL A 190 5.77 -2.03 8.26
C VAL A 190 6.76 -2.63 9.27
N GLY A 191 8.03 -2.26 9.15
CA GLY A 191 9.04 -2.57 10.17
C GLY A 191 8.71 -1.98 11.54
N THR A 192 8.04 -0.82 11.60
CA THR A 192 7.59 -0.21 12.86
C THR A 192 6.46 -1.02 13.47
N ASP A 193 5.41 -1.31 12.70
CA ASP A 193 4.26 -2.12 13.13
C ASP A 193 4.74 -3.48 13.63
N LYS A 194 5.62 -4.13 12.87
CA LYS A 194 6.17 -5.44 13.25
C LYS A 194 6.86 -5.42 14.62
N GLN A 195 7.52 -4.33 15.01
CA GLN A 195 8.14 -4.24 16.33
C GLN A 195 7.09 -4.19 17.45
N PHE A 196 5.99 -3.47 17.24
CA PHE A 196 4.87 -3.45 18.18
C PHE A 196 4.15 -4.79 18.24
N LEU A 197 3.88 -5.41 17.08
CA LEU A 197 3.29 -6.75 17.01
C LEU A 197 4.16 -7.78 17.74
N GLN A 198 5.49 -7.75 17.55
CA GLN A 198 6.39 -8.65 18.27
C GLN A 198 6.33 -8.49 19.80
N ALA A 199 6.09 -7.27 20.28
CA ALA A 199 6.04 -6.98 21.71
C ALA A 199 4.67 -7.24 22.33
N GLN A 200 3.58 -6.98 21.60
CA GLN A 200 2.21 -6.93 22.14
C GLN A 200 1.28 -8.00 21.56
N MET A 201 1.57 -8.52 20.37
CA MET A 201 0.82 -9.57 19.68
C MET A 201 1.76 -10.68 19.14
N PRO A 202 2.52 -11.37 20.02
CA PRO A 202 3.54 -12.33 19.59
C PRO A 202 2.97 -13.54 18.84
N HIS A 203 1.77 -14.02 19.20
CA HIS A 203 1.15 -15.16 18.52
C HIS A 203 0.74 -14.80 17.09
N LEU A 204 0.31 -13.56 16.86
CA LEU A 204 0.06 -13.06 15.51
C LEU A 204 1.33 -13.07 14.66
N VAL A 205 2.47 -12.68 15.22
CA VAL A 205 3.74 -12.74 14.47
C VAL A 205 4.14 -14.19 14.15
N GLU A 206 3.80 -15.16 15.00
CA GLU A 206 4.08 -16.58 14.76
C GLU A 206 3.29 -17.18 13.60
N VAL A 207 2.07 -16.68 13.33
CA VAL A 207 1.28 -17.13 12.17
C VAL A 207 1.80 -16.56 10.85
N LEU A 208 2.53 -15.44 10.90
CA LEU A 208 3.09 -14.76 9.75
C LEU A 208 4.46 -15.35 9.35
N HIS A 209 4.84 -15.12 8.10
CA HIS A 209 6.19 -15.44 7.64
C HIS A 209 7.19 -14.41 8.15
N TYR A 210 8.45 -14.80 8.32
CA TYR A 210 9.49 -13.90 8.85
C TYR A 210 9.81 -12.73 7.91
N ARG A 211 9.59 -12.90 6.59
CA ARG A 211 9.81 -11.86 5.57
C ARG A 211 8.68 -10.85 5.58
N ILE A 212 9.03 -9.63 5.18
CA ILE A 212 8.09 -8.52 5.00
C ILE A 212 8.14 -8.01 3.57
N ILE A 213 7.03 -7.44 3.12
CA ILE A 213 6.92 -6.67 1.88
C ILE A 213 6.68 -5.22 2.30
N ASP A 214 7.75 -4.43 2.30
CA ASP A 214 7.70 -3.03 2.71
C ASP A 214 7.59 -2.11 1.48
N VAL A 215 6.43 -1.48 1.31
CA VAL A 215 6.14 -0.57 0.19
C VAL A 215 7.04 0.66 0.25
N SER A 216 7.41 1.12 1.45
CA SER A 216 8.32 2.27 1.63
C SER A 216 9.71 1.99 1.06
N SER A 217 10.16 0.73 1.08
CA SER A 217 11.43 0.36 0.44
C SER A 217 11.38 0.60 -1.07
N ILE A 218 10.28 0.21 -1.73
CA ILE A 218 10.08 0.44 -3.17
C ILE A 218 9.92 1.93 -3.46
N LYS A 219 9.17 2.65 -2.63
CA LYS A 219 9.01 4.12 -2.71
C LYS A 219 10.34 4.86 -2.67
N GLU A 220 11.25 4.48 -1.77
CA GLU A 220 12.57 5.09 -1.67
C GLU A 220 13.45 4.78 -2.91
N LEU A 221 13.34 3.57 -3.48
CA LEU A 221 14.01 3.23 -4.75
C LEU A 221 13.41 4.01 -5.93
N ALA A 222 12.08 4.12 -5.99
CA ALA A 222 11.37 4.89 -7.00
C ALA A 222 11.81 6.37 -6.98
N LYS A 223 11.96 6.96 -5.80
CA LYS A 223 12.44 8.33 -5.64
C LYS A 223 13.84 8.55 -6.24
N ARG A 224 14.73 7.54 -6.13
CA ARG A 224 16.12 7.62 -6.60
C ARG A 224 16.26 7.31 -8.09
N TRP A 225 15.58 6.27 -8.55
CA TRP A 225 15.77 5.73 -9.92
C TRP A 225 14.70 6.20 -10.89
N TYR A 226 13.50 6.52 -10.41
CA TYR A 226 12.34 6.92 -11.21
C TYR A 226 11.61 8.14 -10.61
N PRO A 227 12.24 9.33 -10.49
CA PRO A 227 11.67 10.47 -9.77
C PRO A 227 10.27 10.88 -10.24
N ARG A 228 9.99 10.75 -11.55
CA ARG A 228 8.65 11.02 -12.11
C ARG A 228 7.60 10.07 -11.55
N ALA A 229 7.90 8.78 -11.46
CA ALA A 229 6.98 7.81 -10.86
C ALA A 229 6.73 8.15 -9.38
N TYR A 230 7.74 8.60 -8.64
CA TYR A 230 7.58 9.02 -7.25
C TYR A 230 6.66 10.24 -7.10
N TYR A 231 6.91 11.33 -7.84
CA TYR A 231 6.12 12.57 -7.70
C TYR A 231 4.70 12.48 -8.27
N CYS A 232 4.42 11.49 -9.12
CA CYS A 232 3.08 11.22 -9.65
C CYS A 232 2.35 10.09 -8.89
N ALA A 233 2.89 9.62 -7.77
CA ALA A 233 2.22 8.61 -6.95
C ALA A 233 0.85 9.14 -6.45
N PRO A 234 -0.16 8.26 -6.33
CA PRO A 234 -1.46 8.64 -5.79
C PRO A 234 -1.35 9.30 -4.41
N ALA A 235 -2.20 10.28 -4.14
CA ALA A 235 -2.31 10.87 -2.80
C ALA A 235 -2.90 9.83 -1.83
N LYS A 236 -2.43 9.87 -0.58
CA LYS A 236 -3.03 9.10 0.52
C LYS A 236 -4.35 9.74 0.94
N THR A 237 -5.35 8.90 1.21
CA THR A 237 -6.71 9.28 1.60
C THR A 237 -7.20 8.53 2.83
N GLY A 238 -6.39 7.65 3.43
CA GLY A 238 -6.76 6.80 4.56
C GLY A 238 -7.04 7.53 5.87
N GLY A 239 -6.51 8.75 6.03
CA GLY A 239 -6.90 9.65 7.10
C GLY A 239 -6.37 9.28 8.48
N HIS A 240 -5.25 8.53 8.57
CA HIS A 240 -4.71 8.01 9.84
C HIS A 240 -5.70 7.11 10.56
N ARG A 241 -6.30 6.22 9.77
CA ARG A 241 -7.10 5.09 10.22
C ARG A 241 -6.51 3.86 9.59
N ALA A 242 -6.26 2.84 10.39
CA ALA A 242 -5.45 1.70 9.99
C ALA A 242 -5.97 1.04 8.69
N LEU A 243 -7.28 0.82 8.57
CA LEU A 243 -7.85 0.18 7.37
C LEU A 243 -7.68 1.05 6.10
N GLY A 244 -7.88 2.36 6.22
CA GLY A 244 -7.71 3.30 5.11
C GLY A 244 -6.26 3.37 4.65
N ASP A 245 -5.33 3.38 5.59
CA ASP A 245 -3.89 3.44 5.32
C ASP A 245 -3.35 2.14 4.71
N ILE A 246 -3.92 0.97 5.04
CA ILE A 246 -3.66 -0.30 4.34
C ILE A 246 -4.12 -0.22 2.89
N GLN A 247 -5.35 0.25 2.64
CA GLN A 247 -5.89 0.36 1.28
C GLN A 247 -5.05 1.31 0.41
N ASP A 248 -4.57 2.41 1.00
CA ASP A 248 -3.62 3.31 0.35
C ASP A 248 -2.29 2.60 0.03
N SER A 249 -1.78 1.80 0.95
CA SER A 249 -0.52 1.06 0.78
C SER A 249 -0.60 0.00 -0.32
N ILE A 250 -1.73 -0.71 -0.42
CA ILE A 250 -2.00 -1.67 -1.50
C ILE A 250 -2.05 -0.93 -2.85
N ARG A 251 -2.80 0.18 -2.93
CA ARG A 251 -2.90 1.00 -4.14
C ARG A 251 -1.55 1.57 -4.57
N GLU A 252 -0.73 2.01 -3.61
CA GLU A 252 0.62 2.51 -3.87
C GLU A 252 1.53 1.41 -4.45
N LEU A 253 1.48 0.19 -3.90
CA LEU A 253 2.25 -0.93 -4.46
C LEU A 253 1.74 -1.36 -5.84
N GLN A 254 0.43 -1.39 -6.07
CA GLN A 254 -0.16 -1.62 -7.39
C GLN A 254 0.37 -0.59 -8.40
N TYR A 255 0.36 0.70 -8.04
CA TYR A 255 0.91 1.76 -8.87
C TYR A 255 2.39 1.51 -9.22
N TYR A 256 3.24 1.20 -8.23
CA TYR A 256 4.65 0.91 -8.50
C TYR A 256 4.87 -0.36 -9.33
N ARG A 257 4.04 -1.39 -9.15
CA ARG A 257 4.10 -2.61 -9.98
C ARG A 257 3.93 -2.30 -11.46
N THR A 258 3.06 -1.36 -11.82
CA THR A 258 2.82 -1.00 -13.23
C THR A 258 3.96 -0.20 -13.89
N LEU A 259 4.81 0.47 -13.10
CA LEU A 259 5.81 1.41 -13.63
C LEU A 259 7.25 0.95 -13.46
N LEU A 260 7.56 0.29 -12.35
CA LEU A 260 8.95 -0.01 -11.96
C LEU A 260 9.39 -1.43 -12.29
N PHE A 261 8.43 -2.33 -12.50
CA PHE A 261 8.69 -3.74 -12.75
C PHE A 261 8.32 -4.12 -14.18
N ARG A 262 8.89 -5.22 -14.67
CA ARG A 262 8.60 -5.71 -16.02
C ARG A 262 7.13 -6.14 -16.10
N ALA A 263 6.50 -5.81 -17.23
CA ALA A 263 5.13 -6.26 -17.51
C ALA A 263 5.06 -7.76 -17.76
N GLU A 264 6.10 -8.34 -18.37
CA GLU A 264 6.21 -9.77 -18.66
C GLU A 264 7.31 -10.42 -17.82
N GLU A 265 7.02 -11.61 -17.32
CA GLU A 265 7.96 -12.44 -16.57
C GLU A 265 9.21 -12.74 -17.44
N PRO A 266 10.43 -12.50 -16.95
CA PRO A 266 11.64 -12.83 -17.69
C PRO A 266 11.70 -14.32 -17.99
N THR A 267 12.25 -14.67 -19.16
CA THR A 267 12.57 -16.08 -19.43
C THR A 267 13.72 -16.55 -18.55
N GLY A 268 13.84 -17.87 -18.34
CA GLY A 268 14.95 -18.44 -17.57
C GLY A 268 16.34 -18.08 -18.12
N ASP A 269 16.45 -17.96 -19.45
CA ASP A 269 17.69 -17.54 -20.12
C ASP A 269 18.02 -16.06 -19.83
N GLU A 270 17.02 -15.17 -19.91
CA GLU A 270 17.21 -13.75 -19.58
C GLU A 270 17.62 -13.55 -18.12
N ALA A 271 16.97 -14.27 -17.20
CA ALA A 271 17.30 -14.22 -15.78
C ALA A 271 18.72 -14.72 -15.51
N THR A 272 19.13 -15.81 -16.17
CA THR A 272 20.49 -16.37 -16.05
C THR A 272 21.55 -15.42 -16.58
N ALA A 273 21.30 -14.81 -17.75
CA ALA A 273 22.22 -13.84 -18.35
C ALA A 273 22.36 -12.58 -17.47
N ALA A 274 21.26 -12.06 -16.92
CA ALA A 274 21.30 -10.93 -16.00
C ALA A 274 22.08 -11.25 -14.72
N ALA A 275 21.92 -12.46 -14.16
CA ALA A 275 22.67 -12.90 -12.99
C ALA A 275 24.19 -13.00 -13.26
N GLN A 276 24.59 -13.48 -14.43
CA GLN A 276 26.01 -13.53 -14.84
C GLN A 276 26.60 -12.12 -14.98
N ALA A 277 25.87 -11.20 -15.62
CA ALA A 277 26.32 -9.83 -15.83
C ALA A 277 26.63 -9.08 -14.53
N VAL A 278 25.85 -9.33 -13.45
CA VAL A 278 26.10 -8.71 -12.14
C VAL A 278 27.13 -9.44 -11.28
N SER A 279 27.35 -10.74 -11.52
CA SER A 279 28.32 -11.55 -10.77
C SER A 279 29.76 -11.35 -11.26
N GLY A 280 29.96 -10.64 -12.38
CA GLY A 280 31.28 -10.41 -12.97
C GLY A 280 31.93 -11.69 -13.54
N ALA A 281 31.13 -12.71 -13.85
CA ALA A 281 31.56 -13.97 -14.46
C ALA A 281 31.38 -13.94 -15.99
#